data_AF-A0A4P6YVK4-F1
#
_entry.id   AF-A0A4P6YVK4-F1
#
_cell.length_a   1.000
_cell.length_b   1.000
_cell.length_c   1.000
_cell.angle_alpha   90.00
_cell.angle_beta   90.00
_cell.angle_gamma   90.00
#
_symmetry.space_group_name_H-M   'P 1'
#
loop_
_entity.id
_entity.type
_entity.pdbx_description
1 polymer ?
#
loop_
_entity_poly.entity_id
_entity_poly.type
_entity_poly.pdbx_seq_one_letter_code
_entity_poly.pdbx_strand_id
1 'polypeptide(L)'
;MPPEREIIDLLPAEFIVDGFDGIKDPYDMVGVRLEMRGIAFTGPKTIVHNIKMAVERAGLKLREFVVAPLAIGRTILTDGEQDFGTVVIDLGAGQATAAVIHDHQLKFAAVDQEGGDYITKDVSTVLNISMADAEKIKRDYGFANPLQASVNNEFPIHPVGKSEATRISEKYLAEIIEARVEQIFTNLFKQLQPTGALDMPGGLVLTGGSAALAGIKELAHQMFGMSVKVMAPTEIGLRHPSYTTGYAVAKLAAQQTMTERVVKQAISGNRLTAVQQDEATQTEPKKRSLFRKNEEKQENDMNTKPSNEEPDLEGEYFDEEPKEKMTDKIKGLFANFFD
;
A
#
# COMPACT_ATOMS: atom_id res chain seq x y z
N MET A 1 -8.43 16.43 24.26
CA MET A 1 -7.48 16.35 23.12
C MET A 1 -6.98 17.76 22.83
N PRO A 2 -5.68 17.95 22.54
CA PRO A 2 -5.15 19.27 22.15
C PRO A 2 -5.91 19.87 20.95
N PRO A 3 -6.19 21.19 20.93
CA PRO A 3 -7.02 21.82 19.89
C PRO A 3 -6.52 21.65 18.45
N GLU A 4 -5.22 21.47 18.26
CA GLU A 4 -4.52 21.35 16.99
C GLU A 4 -4.54 19.94 16.40
N ARG A 5 -5.10 18.96 17.12
CA ARG A 5 -5.21 17.57 16.68
C ARG A 5 -6.65 17.22 16.31
N GLU A 6 -6.81 16.27 15.40
CA GLU A 6 -8.10 15.63 15.10
C GLU A 6 -7.96 14.10 15.12
N ILE A 7 -9.09 13.42 15.28
CA ILE A 7 -9.15 11.95 15.22
C ILE A 7 -9.05 11.53 13.76
N ILE A 8 -8.06 10.69 13.46
CA ILE A 8 -7.78 10.13 12.14
C ILE A 8 -8.49 8.78 11.96
N ASP A 9 -8.43 7.94 13.00
CA ASP A 9 -8.99 6.59 12.98
C ASP A 9 -9.37 6.16 14.40
N LEU A 10 -10.25 5.19 14.52
CA LEU A 10 -10.59 4.57 15.80
C LEU A 10 -10.72 3.07 15.64
N LEU A 11 -9.98 2.36 16.47
CA LEU A 11 -9.99 0.91 16.50
C LEU A 11 -10.84 0.44 17.69
N PRO A 12 -12.01 -0.18 17.46
CA PRO A 12 -12.78 -0.78 18.54
C PRO A 12 -11.98 -1.89 19.22
N ALA A 13 -12.04 -1.92 20.54
CA ALA A 13 -11.49 -3.01 21.37
C ALA A 13 -12.60 -3.83 22.02
N GLU A 14 -13.69 -3.17 22.42
CA GLU A 14 -14.83 -3.78 23.11
C GLU A 14 -16.08 -2.94 22.87
N PHE A 15 -17.23 -3.62 22.80
CA PHE A 15 -18.56 -3.03 22.82
C PHE A 15 -19.30 -3.46 24.09
N ILE A 16 -20.20 -2.60 24.54
CA ILE A 16 -21.09 -2.85 25.68
C ILE A 16 -22.52 -2.57 25.23
N VAL A 17 -23.39 -3.58 25.29
CA VAL A 17 -24.80 -3.47 24.89
C VAL A 17 -25.66 -3.63 26.14
N ASP A 18 -26.42 -2.59 26.50
CA ASP A 18 -27.30 -2.58 27.68
C ASP A 18 -26.62 -3.06 28.99
N GLY A 19 -25.31 -2.77 29.13
CA GLY A 19 -24.50 -3.14 30.30
C GLY A 19 -23.79 -4.49 30.21
N PHE A 20 -24.02 -5.28 29.16
CA PHE A 20 -23.25 -6.51 28.89
C PHE A 20 -21.95 -6.15 28.16
N ASP A 21 -20.82 -6.44 28.79
CA ASP A 21 -19.46 -6.16 28.29
C ASP A 21 -18.84 -7.39 27.57
N GLY A 22 -17.59 -7.26 27.11
CA GLY A 22 -16.85 -8.31 26.41
C GLY A 22 -17.28 -8.58 24.96
N ILE A 23 -18.15 -7.75 24.38
CA ILE A 23 -18.65 -7.95 23.02
C ILE A 23 -17.62 -7.44 22.01
N LYS A 24 -17.13 -8.34 21.12
CA LYS A 24 -16.18 -7.96 20.05
C LYS A 24 -16.86 -7.30 18.86
N ASP A 25 -18.04 -7.80 18.48
CA ASP A 25 -18.84 -7.28 17.37
C ASP A 25 -20.32 -7.29 17.77
N PRO A 26 -20.97 -6.11 17.91
CA PRO A 26 -22.37 -6.00 18.31
C PRO A 26 -23.32 -6.09 17.11
N TYR A 27 -22.83 -6.47 15.92
CA TYR A 27 -23.67 -6.63 14.74
C TYR A 27 -24.85 -7.57 15.04
N ASP A 28 -26.06 -7.16 14.61
CA ASP A 28 -27.35 -7.81 14.89
C ASP A 28 -27.78 -7.91 16.38
N MET A 29 -27.08 -7.25 17.31
CA MET A 29 -27.57 -7.12 18.68
C MET A 29 -28.61 -6.02 18.80
N VAL A 30 -29.68 -6.31 19.55
CA VAL A 30 -30.72 -5.32 19.87
C VAL A 30 -30.46 -4.78 21.27
N GLY A 31 -30.41 -3.47 21.40
CA GLY A 31 -30.30 -2.80 22.69
C GLY A 31 -30.73 -1.34 22.64
N VAL A 32 -30.89 -0.75 23.81
CA VAL A 32 -31.24 0.67 23.96
C VAL A 32 -29.98 1.54 24.02
N ARG A 33 -28.91 1.02 24.62
CA ARG A 33 -27.64 1.72 24.79
C ARG A 33 -26.48 0.88 24.27
N LEU A 34 -25.70 1.47 23.36
CA LEU A 34 -24.45 0.93 22.87
C LEU A 34 -23.29 1.82 23.33
N GLU A 35 -22.30 1.22 23.95
CA GLU A 35 -21.02 1.86 24.25
C GLU A 35 -19.89 1.13 23.52
N MET A 36 -18.79 1.84 23.28
CA MET A 36 -17.60 1.29 22.66
C MET A 36 -16.37 1.81 23.39
N ARG A 37 -15.47 0.89 23.71
CA ARG A 37 -14.11 1.19 24.14
C ARG A 37 -13.16 0.86 23.01
N GLY A 38 -12.15 1.70 22.81
CA GLY A 38 -11.23 1.55 21.70
C GLY A 38 -10.07 2.53 21.77
N ILE A 39 -9.19 2.42 20.79
CA ILE A 39 -8.02 3.27 20.64
C ILE A 39 -8.32 4.31 19.56
N ALA A 40 -8.18 5.59 19.91
CA ALA A 40 -8.29 6.68 18.96
C ALA A 40 -6.91 7.11 18.47
N PHE A 41 -6.68 7.04 17.17
CA PHE A 41 -5.50 7.60 16.52
C PHE A 41 -5.78 9.06 16.18
N THR A 42 -4.85 9.94 16.55
CA THR A 42 -4.98 11.38 16.29
C THR A 42 -3.76 11.90 15.55
N GLY A 43 -3.89 13.02 14.85
CA GLY A 43 -2.75 13.70 14.25
C GLY A 43 -3.01 15.19 14.02
N PRO A 44 -1.99 15.94 13.58
CA PRO A 44 -2.09 17.37 13.37
C PRO A 44 -3.11 17.70 12.28
N LYS A 45 -4.04 18.61 12.57
CA LYS A 45 -5.11 19.02 11.63
C LYS A 45 -4.59 19.49 10.28
N THR A 46 -3.45 20.17 10.28
CA THR A 46 -2.82 20.67 9.05
C THR A 46 -2.38 19.55 8.12
N ILE A 47 -1.82 18.46 8.65
CA ILE A 47 -1.39 17.31 7.85
C ILE A 47 -2.61 16.59 7.26
N VAL A 48 -3.62 16.32 8.09
CA VAL A 48 -4.87 15.67 7.67
C VAL A 48 -5.56 16.49 6.58
N HIS A 49 -5.67 17.81 6.78
CA HIS A 49 -6.24 18.73 5.79
C HIS A 49 -5.47 18.71 4.47
N ASN A 50 -4.13 18.79 4.51
CA ASN A 50 -3.31 18.80 3.30
C ASN A 50 -3.46 17.50 2.49
N ILE A 51 -3.51 16.35 3.15
CA ILE A 51 -3.74 15.05 2.48
C ILE A 51 -5.13 15.02 1.85
N LYS A 52 -6.16 15.44 2.57
CA LYS A 52 -7.53 15.49 2.06
C LYS A 52 -7.62 16.39 0.81
N MET A 53 -7.04 17.59 0.87
CA MET A 53 -7.03 18.52 -0.25
C MET A 53 -6.27 17.95 -1.46
N ALA A 54 -5.18 17.21 -1.26
CA ALA A 54 -4.44 16.59 -2.34
C ALA A 54 -5.29 15.54 -3.08
N VAL A 55 -6.04 14.70 -2.34
CA VAL A 55 -6.96 13.71 -2.92
C VAL A 55 -8.12 14.37 -3.66
N GLU A 56 -8.72 15.40 -3.07
CA GLU A 56 -9.83 16.14 -3.69
C GLU A 56 -9.40 16.87 -4.98
N ARG A 57 -8.20 17.45 -5.01
CA ARG A 57 -7.64 18.09 -6.22
C ARG A 57 -7.35 17.10 -7.34
N ALA A 58 -7.16 15.82 -7.03
CA ALA A 58 -7.06 14.76 -8.03
C ALA A 58 -8.44 14.31 -8.57
N GLY A 59 -9.55 14.94 -8.14
CA GLY A 59 -10.91 14.56 -8.55
C GLY A 59 -11.45 13.32 -7.82
N LEU A 60 -10.78 12.89 -6.75
CA LEU A 60 -11.16 11.72 -5.96
C LEU A 60 -11.87 12.12 -4.66
N LYS A 61 -12.71 11.23 -4.15
CA LYS A 61 -13.33 11.39 -2.83
C LYS A 61 -12.57 10.55 -1.81
N LEU A 62 -12.06 11.20 -0.77
CA LEU A 62 -11.43 10.49 0.35
C LEU A 62 -12.49 9.71 1.11
N ARG A 63 -12.40 8.37 1.10
CA ARG A 63 -13.32 7.51 1.86
C ARG A 63 -13.01 7.50 3.35
N GLU A 64 -11.75 7.28 3.69
CA GLU A 64 -11.26 7.17 5.07
C GLU A 64 -9.72 7.31 5.11
N PHE A 65 -9.19 7.54 6.30
CA PHE A 65 -7.77 7.37 6.59
C PHE A 65 -7.50 5.97 7.16
N VAL A 66 -6.29 5.46 6.94
CA VAL A 66 -5.85 4.16 7.44
C VAL A 66 -4.48 4.32 8.09
N VAL A 67 -4.33 3.78 9.30
CA VAL A 67 -3.03 3.76 10.01
C VAL A 67 -2.15 2.70 9.36
N ALA A 68 -1.14 3.13 8.61
CA ALA A 68 -0.30 2.23 7.79
C ALA A 68 0.34 1.08 8.59
N PRO A 69 0.97 1.28 9.76
CA PRO A 69 1.54 0.16 10.52
C PRO A 69 0.52 -0.91 10.93
N LEU A 70 -0.72 -0.51 11.23
CA LEU A 70 -1.79 -1.45 11.55
C LEU A 70 -2.19 -2.27 10.31
N ALA A 71 -2.31 -1.61 9.16
CA ALA A 71 -2.62 -2.27 7.89
C ALA A 71 -1.51 -3.26 7.50
N ILE A 72 -0.24 -2.85 7.60
CA ILE A 72 0.91 -3.69 7.31
C ILE A 72 0.90 -4.90 8.24
N GLY A 73 0.80 -4.69 9.56
CA GLY A 73 0.76 -5.77 10.55
C GLY A 73 -0.30 -6.83 10.23
N ARG A 74 -1.54 -6.41 9.94
CA ARG A 74 -2.63 -7.32 9.56
C ARG A 74 -2.43 -8.04 8.22
N THR A 75 -1.56 -7.52 7.35
CA THR A 75 -1.39 -8.01 5.98
C THR A 75 -0.25 -9.00 5.84
N ILE A 76 0.90 -8.71 6.47
CA ILE A 76 2.13 -9.48 6.28
C ILE A 76 2.49 -10.37 7.47
N LEU A 77 1.93 -10.14 8.65
CA LEU A 77 2.21 -10.96 9.82
C LEU A 77 1.24 -12.14 9.92
N THR A 78 1.77 -13.28 10.36
CA THR A 78 0.97 -14.43 10.80
C THR A 78 0.28 -14.14 12.13
N ASP A 79 -0.75 -14.93 12.47
CA ASP A 79 -1.43 -14.78 13.77
C ASP A 79 -0.46 -14.97 14.94
N GLY A 80 0.44 -15.96 14.87
CA GLY A 80 1.45 -16.18 15.90
C GLY A 80 2.42 -14.99 16.07
N GLU A 81 2.84 -14.34 14.98
CA GLU A 81 3.66 -13.12 15.06
C GLU A 81 2.88 -11.96 15.72
N GLN A 82 1.58 -11.83 15.42
CA GLN A 82 0.74 -10.82 16.06
C GLN A 82 0.44 -11.13 17.53
N ASP A 83 0.28 -12.41 17.90
CA ASP A 83 -0.03 -12.86 19.25
C ASP A 83 1.18 -12.80 20.18
N PHE A 84 2.37 -13.20 19.72
CA PHE A 84 3.58 -13.22 20.56
C PHE A 84 4.37 -11.91 20.53
N GLY A 85 4.00 -10.97 19.66
CA GLY A 85 4.65 -9.68 19.57
C GLY A 85 5.74 -9.65 18.50
N THR A 86 5.63 -8.73 17.56
CA THR A 86 6.60 -8.53 16.47
C THR A 86 6.91 -7.05 16.29
N VAL A 87 8.18 -6.74 16.06
CA VAL A 87 8.60 -5.43 15.54
C VAL A 87 8.49 -5.44 14.03
N VAL A 88 7.79 -4.47 13.45
CA VAL A 88 7.75 -4.24 12.01
C VAL A 88 8.50 -2.96 11.69
N ILE A 89 9.47 -3.00 10.78
CA ILE A 89 10.13 -1.82 10.25
C ILE A 89 9.81 -1.68 8.75
N ASP A 90 9.07 -0.63 8.41
CA ASP A 90 8.81 -0.19 7.03
C ASP A 90 9.88 0.82 6.60
N LEU A 91 10.79 0.41 5.71
CA LEU A 91 11.88 1.21 5.19
C LEU A 91 11.50 1.86 3.86
N GLY A 92 10.95 3.07 3.93
CA GLY A 92 10.59 3.88 2.77
C GLY A 92 11.78 4.62 2.14
N ALA A 93 11.47 5.53 1.22
CA ALA A 93 12.44 6.44 0.60
C ALA A 93 12.73 7.66 1.51
N GLY A 94 11.68 8.37 1.94
CA GLY A 94 11.84 9.56 2.78
C GLY A 94 11.92 9.32 4.29
N GLN A 95 11.45 8.16 4.77
CA GLN A 95 11.37 7.86 6.21
C GLN A 95 11.39 6.34 6.45
N ALA A 96 11.72 5.96 7.67
CA ALA A 96 11.60 4.61 8.18
C ALA A 96 10.65 4.57 9.38
N THR A 97 9.71 3.64 9.41
CA THR A 97 8.73 3.52 10.51
C THR A 97 8.93 2.20 11.23
N ALA A 98 9.19 2.24 12.54
CA ALA A 98 9.14 1.07 13.40
C ALA A 98 7.79 0.99 14.12
N ALA A 99 7.22 -0.20 14.22
CA ALA A 99 5.96 -0.45 14.90
C ALA A 99 6.03 -1.74 15.71
N VAL A 100 5.37 -1.76 16.86
CA VAL A 100 5.23 -2.95 17.71
C VAL A 100 3.81 -3.45 17.61
N ILE A 101 3.64 -4.65 17.08
CA ILE A 101 2.35 -5.33 16.96
C ILE A 101 2.31 -6.46 17.98
N HIS A 102 1.31 -6.46 18.85
CA HIS A 102 1.09 -7.51 19.87
C HIS A 102 -0.41 -7.61 20.17
N ASP A 103 -0.95 -8.81 20.45
CA ASP A 103 -2.39 -9.07 20.60
C ASP A 103 -3.24 -8.50 19.44
N HIS A 104 -2.74 -8.59 18.20
CA HIS A 104 -3.37 -7.97 17.02
C HIS A 104 -3.58 -6.44 17.11
N GLN A 105 -2.85 -5.76 18.01
CA GLN A 105 -2.94 -4.33 18.23
C GLN A 105 -1.59 -3.65 17.96
N LEU A 106 -1.67 -2.42 17.42
CA LEU A 106 -0.53 -1.53 17.35
C LEU A 106 -0.26 -0.95 18.76
N LYS A 107 0.79 -1.43 19.43
CA LYS A 107 1.17 -1.01 20.79
C LYS A 107 2.10 0.21 20.79
N PHE A 108 2.92 0.35 19.75
CA PHE A 108 3.89 1.44 19.62
C PHE A 108 4.18 1.72 18.15
N ALA A 109 4.47 2.99 17.83
CA ALA A 109 5.00 3.39 16.54
C ALA A 109 6.01 4.53 16.71
N ALA A 110 7.11 4.45 15.98
CA ALA A 110 8.20 5.41 15.93
C ALA A 110 8.59 5.66 14.48
N VAL A 111 9.00 6.89 14.17
CA VAL A 111 9.41 7.27 12.82
C VAL A 111 10.79 7.90 12.89
N ASP A 112 11.69 7.39 12.06
CA ASP A 112 12.91 8.09 11.66
C ASP A 112 12.63 8.85 10.36
N GLN A 113 13.01 10.13 10.31
CA GLN A 113 12.84 11.00 9.14
C GLN A 113 13.93 10.78 8.07
N GLU A 114 14.71 9.70 8.20
CA GLU A 114 15.68 9.22 7.22
C GLU A 114 15.22 7.88 6.63
N GLY A 115 15.31 7.76 5.30
CA GLY A 115 15.01 6.53 4.57
C GLY A 115 15.98 6.31 3.40
N GLY A 116 15.55 5.55 2.39
CA GLY A 116 16.36 5.21 1.22
C GLY A 116 16.92 6.38 0.40
N ASP A 117 16.31 7.56 0.48
CA ASP A 117 16.79 8.79 -0.17
C ASP A 117 18.08 9.29 0.47
N TYR A 118 18.24 9.10 1.79
CA TYR A 118 19.47 9.45 2.48
C TYR A 118 20.61 8.48 2.13
N ILE A 119 20.30 7.21 1.87
CA ILE A 119 21.28 6.25 1.35
C ILE A 119 21.80 6.74 -0.01
N THR A 120 20.88 7.09 -0.92
CA THR A 120 21.22 7.64 -2.24
C THR A 120 22.03 8.93 -2.12
N LYS A 121 21.67 9.81 -1.20
CA LYS A 121 22.38 11.07 -0.95
C LYS A 121 23.83 10.84 -0.50
N ASP A 122 24.06 9.88 0.40
CA ASP A 122 25.40 9.56 0.87
C ASP A 122 26.25 8.97 -0.25
N VAL A 123 25.68 8.04 -1.03
CA VAL A 123 26.35 7.47 -2.21
C VAL A 123 26.72 8.57 -3.22
N SER A 124 25.80 9.48 -3.52
CA SER A 124 26.04 10.63 -4.40
C SER A 124 27.16 11.52 -3.86
N THR A 125 27.15 11.81 -2.56
CA THR A 125 28.12 12.70 -1.91
C THR A 125 29.51 12.09 -1.86
N VAL A 126 29.64 10.84 -1.44
CA VAL A 126 30.94 10.15 -1.26
C VAL A 126 31.59 9.84 -2.60
N LEU A 127 30.81 9.40 -3.59
CA LEU A 127 31.33 9.05 -4.92
C LEU A 127 31.39 10.25 -5.87
N ASN A 128 30.86 11.40 -5.44
CA ASN A 128 30.73 12.63 -6.22
C ASN A 128 30.05 12.38 -7.57
N ILE A 129 28.91 11.67 -7.57
CA ILE A 129 28.10 11.36 -8.76
C ILE A 129 26.71 11.99 -8.64
N SER A 130 25.95 12.06 -9.73
CA SER A 130 24.58 12.59 -9.69
C SER A 130 23.66 11.75 -8.79
N MET A 131 22.60 12.34 -8.22
CA MET A 131 21.59 11.59 -7.45
C MET A 131 20.95 10.46 -8.27
N ALA A 132 20.76 10.67 -9.58
CA ALA A 132 20.21 9.68 -10.48
C ALA A 132 21.16 8.48 -10.66
N ASP A 133 22.46 8.75 -10.83
CA ASP A 133 23.48 7.69 -10.94
C ASP A 133 23.66 6.96 -9.62
N ALA A 134 23.67 7.68 -8.49
CA ALA A 134 23.75 7.10 -7.16
C ALA A 134 22.58 6.14 -6.89
N GLU A 135 21.37 6.56 -7.22
CA GLU A 135 20.18 5.73 -7.07
C GLU A 135 20.25 4.50 -7.99
N LYS A 136 20.75 4.67 -9.22
CA LYS A 136 20.93 3.56 -10.16
C LYS A 136 21.93 2.53 -9.62
N ILE A 137 23.12 2.95 -9.21
CA ILE A 137 24.13 2.01 -8.68
C ILE A 137 23.71 1.40 -7.34
N LYS A 138 22.96 2.11 -6.50
CA LYS A 138 22.38 1.58 -5.26
C LYS A 138 21.45 0.39 -5.56
N ARG A 139 20.62 0.49 -6.59
CA ARG A 139 19.74 -0.62 -7.01
C ARG A 139 20.48 -1.74 -7.73
N ASP A 140 21.43 -1.39 -8.60
CA ASP A 140 22.09 -2.36 -9.47
C ASP A 140 23.17 -3.16 -8.72
N TYR A 141 23.87 -2.55 -7.76
CA TYR A 141 25.06 -3.10 -7.10
C TYR A 141 25.05 -2.97 -5.56
N GLY A 142 23.99 -2.43 -4.97
CA GLY A 142 23.96 -2.10 -3.54
C GLY A 142 23.79 -3.31 -2.63
N PHE A 143 24.65 -3.39 -1.62
CA PHE A 143 24.52 -4.28 -0.47
C PHE A 143 24.47 -3.44 0.81
N ALA A 144 23.61 -3.81 1.74
CA ALA A 144 23.56 -3.21 3.07
C ALA A 144 24.64 -3.78 4.00
N ASN A 145 25.15 -4.99 3.74
CA ASN A 145 26.22 -5.61 4.53
C ASN A 145 27.47 -5.82 3.65
N PRO A 146 28.60 -5.12 3.91
CA PRO A 146 29.82 -5.22 3.09
C PRO A 146 30.50 -6.59 3.16
N LEU A 147 30.23 -7.40 4.19
CA LEU A 147 30.78 -8.76 4.29
C LEU A 147 30.24 -9.70 3.20
N GLN A 148 29.12 -9.35 2.58
CA GLN A 148 28.49 -10.11 1.50
C GLN A 148 28.77 -9.51 0.10
N ALA A 149 29.39 -8.32 0.04
CA ALA A 149 29.70 -7.63 -1.19
C ALA A 149 31.08 -8.03 -1.73
N SER A 150 31.21 -8.16 -3.05
CA SER A 150 32.48 -8.57 -3.67
C SER A 150 33.49 -7.42 -3.74
N VAL A 151 34.73 -7.68 -3.32
CA VAL A 151 35.87 -6.78 -3.60
C VAL A 151 36.33 -6.84 -5.05
N ASN A 152 36.08 -7.97 -5.73
CA ASN A 152 36.56 -8.21 -7.08
C ASN A 152 35.56 -7.77 -8.16
N ASN A 153 34.29 -7.56 -7.78
CA ASN A 153 33.30 -7.03 -8.71
C ASN A 153 33.39 -5.52 -8.71
N GLU A 154 33.94 -4.96 -9.77
CA GLU A 154 34.08 -3.52 -9.97
C GLU A 154 33.25 -3.03 -11.14
N PHE A 155 32.66 -1.85 -10.99
CA PHE A 155 31.87 -1.19 -12.03
C PHE A 155 32.30 0.27 -12.22
N PRO A 156 32.15 0.82 -13.44
CA PRO A 156 32.50 2.21 -13.70
C PRO A 156 31.43 3.16 -13.15
N ILE A 157 31.88 4.26 -12.58
CA ILE A 157 31.08 5.43 -12.22
C ILE A 157 31.60 6.67 -12.94
N HIS A 158 30.77 7.70 -13.07
CA HIS A 158 31.12 8.96 -13.72
C HIS A 158 31.05 10.11 -12.71
N PRO A 159 32.15 10.42 -12.00
CA PRO A 159 32.16 11.54 -11.06
C PRO A 159 31.91 12.87 -11.75
N VAL A 160 31.10 13.72 -11.13
CA VAL A 160 30.77 15.07 -11.60
C VAL A 160 32.06 15.88 -11.73
N GLY A 161 32.22 16.55 -12.88
CA GLY A 161 33.40 17.38 -13.17
C GLY A 161 34.64 16.60 -13.60
N LYS A 162 34.55 15.27 -13.74
CA LYS A 162 35.63 14.45 -14.33
C LYS A 162 35.21 13.93 -15.70
N SER A 163 36.15 13.98 -16.64
CA SER A 163 35.96 13.44 -18.00
C SER A 163 36.10 11.92 -18.07
N GLU A 164 36.82 11.33 -17.12
CA GLU A 164 37.12 9.89 -17.11
C GLU A 164 36.29 9.15 -16.07
N ALA A 165 35.82 7.95 -16.45
CA ALA A 165 35.14 7.04 -15.53
C ALA A 165 36.13 6.51 -14.47
N THR A 166 35.67 6.43 -13.23
CA THR A 166 36.41 5.80 -12.13
C THR A 166 35.78 4.45 -11.82
N ARG A 167 36.57 3.41 -11.52
CA ARG A 167 36.02 2.12 -11.08
C ARG A 167 35.93 2.06 -9.57
N ILE A 168 34.86 1.48 -9.06
CA ILE A 168 34.68 1.17 -7.64
C ILE A 168 34.22 -0.27 -7.48
N SER A 169 34.55 -0.88 -6.35
CA SER A 169 34.07 -2.22 -6.00
C SER A 169 32.68 -2.18 -5.36
N GLU A 170 31.93 -3.28 -5.46
CA GLU A 170 30.67 -3.44 -4.71
C GLU A 170 30.89 -3.28 -3.20
N LYS A 171 32.01 -3.78 -2.68
CA LYS A 171 32.32 -3.63 -1.25
C LYS A 171 32.41 -2.17 -0.84
N TYR A 172 33.07 -1.32 -1.62
CA TYR A 172 33.19 0.11 -1.29
C TYR A 172 31.83 0.82 -1.33
N LEU A 173 30.97 0.47 -2.30
CA LEU A 173 29.58 0.97 -2.31
C LEU A 173 28.82 0.49 -1.07
N ALA A 174 28.98 -0.79 -0.69
CA ALA A 174 28.31 -1.37 0.46
C ALA A 174 28.71 -0.70 1.78
N GLU A 175 29.98 -0.32 1.95
CA GLU A 175 30.46 0.40 3.14
C GLU A 175 29.74 1.75 3.32
N ILE A 176 29.43 2.45 2.22
CA ILE A 176 28.67 3.71 2.25
C ILE A 176 27.20 3.44 2.62
N ILE A 177 26.60 2.40 2.04
CA ILE A 177 25.20 2.03 2.29
C ILE A 177 25.03 1.57 3.74
N GLU A 178 25.90 0.69 4.24
CA GLU A 178 25.89 0.17 5.61
C GLU A 178 25.88 1.31 6.61
N ALA A 179 26.78 2.28 6.47
CA ALA A 179 26.87 3.41 7.40
C ALA A 179 25.53 4.16 7.56
N ARG A 180 24.77 4.36 6.47
CA ARG A 180 23.45 5.00 6.55
C ARG A 180 22.40 4.06 7.12
N VAL A 181 22.39 2.80 6.72
CA VAL A 181 21.40 1.82 7.23
C VAL A 181 21.60 1.59 8.73
N GLU A 182 22.85 1.50 9.20
CA GLU A 182 23.20 1.43 10.62
C GLU A 182 22.71 2.66 11.38
N GLN A 183 22.84 3.86 10.81
CA GLN A 183 22.32 5.08 11.44
C GLN A 183 20.80 4.99 11.64
N ILE A 184 20.04 4.63 10.59
CA ILE A 184 18.58 4.48 10.64
C ILE A 184 18.20 3.41 11.68
N PHE A 185 18.82 2.25 11.63
CA PHE A 185 18.56 1.15 12.58
C PHE A 185 18.92 1.52 14.01
N THR A 186 20.02 2.24 14.24
CA THR A 186 20.41 2.72 15.58
C THR A 186 19.36 3.68 16.16
N ASN A 187 18.82 4.59 15.35
CA ASN A 187 17.80 5.53 15.79
C ASN A 187 16.48 4.82 16.13
N LEU A 188 16.07 3.85 15.31
CA LEU A 188 14.87 3.05 15.58
C LEU A 188 15.07 2.15 16.81
N PHE A 189 16.25 1.52 16.95
CA PHE A 189 16.61 0.71 18.11
C PHE A 189 16.45 1.49 19.41
N LYS A 190 16.98 2.72 19.48
CA LYS A 190 16.86 3.60 20.66
C LYS A 190 15.41 3.91 21.03
N GLN A 191 14.53 4.03 20.03
CA GLN A 191 13.10 4.28 20.26
C GLN A 191 12.35 3.01 20.70
N LEU A 192 12.79 1.84 20.24
CA LEU A 192 12.19 0.54 20.58
C LEU A 192 12.63 0.02 21.94
N GLN A 193 13.87 0.27 22.35
CA GLN A 193 14.44 -0.30 23.59
C GLN A 193 13.57 -0.06 24.85
N PRO A 194 13.01 1.13 25.12
CA PRO A 194 12.21 1.37 26.32
C PRO A 194 10.87 0.61 26.35
N THR A 195 10.43 0.08 25.20
CA THR A 195 9.14 -0.61 25.06
C THR A 195 9.20 -2.09 25.43
N GLY A 196 10.41 -2.65 25.59
CA GLY A 196 10.61 -4.10 25.76
C GLY A 196 10.39 -4.92 24.48
N ALA A 197 10.17 -4.27 23.33
CA ALA A 197 9.84 -4.94 22.08
C ALA A 197 10.99 -5.77 21.47
N LEU A 198 12.24 -5.49 21.86
CA LEU A 198 13.42 -6.20 21.34
C LEU A 198 13.53 -7.65 21.85
N ASP A 199 12.82 -7.97 22.93
CA ASP A 199 12.78 -9.32 23.52
C ASP A 199 11.55 -10.13 23.06
N MET A 200 10.71 -9.58 22.17
CA MET A 200 9.47 -10.24 21.76
C MET A 200 9.72 -11.46 20.85
N PRO A 201 9.09 -12.62 21.12
CA PRO A 201 9.32 -13.86 20.38
C PRO A 201 9.02 -13.80 18.88
N GLY A 202 8.11 -12.93 18.44
CA GLY A 202 7.75 -12.79 17.03
C GLY A 202 8.81 -12.11 16.16
N GLY A 203 9.91 -11.63 16.76
CA GLY A 203 11.08 -11.15 16.02
C GLY A 203 10.88 -9.80 15.32
N LEU A 204 11.68 -9.58 14.28
CA LEU A 204 11.72 -8.37 13.48
C LEU A 204 11.33 -8.67 12.03
N VAL A 205 10.37 -7.92 11.49
CA VAL A 205 9.94 -8.01 10.10
C VAL A 205 10.26 -6.70 9.39
N LEU A 206 11.06 -6.78 8.35
CA LEU A 206 11.41 -5.67 7.46
C LEU A 206 10.49 -5.66 6.23
N THR A 207 10.06 -4.48 5.83
CA THR A 207 9.36 -4.25 4.57
C THR A 207 9.66 -2.85 4.04
N GLY A 208 8.99 -2.42 2.97
CA GLY A 208 9.24 -1.14 2.33
C GLY A 208 10.35 -1.21 1.28
N GLY A 209 10.40 -0.22 0.39
CA GLY A 209 11.26 -0.27 -0.80
C GLY A 209 12.75 -0.49 -0.49
N SER A 210 13.26 0.09 0.59
CA SER A 210 14.67 -0.07 0.97
C SER A 210 14.98 -1.42 1.62
N ALA A 211 13.96 -2.17 2.07
CA ALA A 211 14.14 -3.55 2.54
C ALA A 211 14.47 -4.54 1.42
N ALA A 212 14.43 -4.10 0.15
CA ALA A 212 14.90 -4.89 -0.99
C ALA A 212 16.43 -4.89 -1.15
N LEU A 213 17.17 -4.06 -0.39
CA LEU A 213 18.64 -4.07 -0.42
C LEU A 213 19.19 -5.43 0.02
N ALA A 214 20.12 -5.96 -0.76
CA ALA A 214 20.78 -7.22 -0.44
C ALA A 214 21.54 -7.10 0.89
N GLY A 215 21.51 -8.13 1.74
CA GLY A 215 22.21 -8.13 3.03
C GLY A 215 21.55 -7.34 4.16
N ILE A 216 20.40 -6.69 3.92
CA ILE A 216 19.75 -5.87 4.94
C ILE A 216 19.19 -6.69 6.11
N LYS A 217 18.77 -7.94 5.83
CA LYS A 217 18.32 -8.89 6.85
C LYS A 217 19.45 -9.22 7.81
N GLU A 218 20.63 -9.51 7.28
CA GLU A 218 21.82 -9.89 8.04
C GLU A 218 22.33 -8.73 8.89
N LEU A 219 22.37 -7.52 8.31
CA LEU A 219 22.72 -6.31 9.07
C LEU A 219 21.72 -6.06 10.20
N ALA A 220 20.42 -6.13 9.93
CA ALA A 220 19.40 -5.98 10.97
C ALA A 220 19.52 -7.06 12.05
N HIS A 221 19.83 -8.31 11.69
CA HIS A 221 20.04 -9.38 12.66
C HIS A 221 21.23 -9.07 13.59
N GLN A 222 22.34 -8.61 13.02
CA GLN A 222 23.53 -8.21 13.77
C GLN A 222 23.24 -7.06 14.74
N MET A 223 22.45 -6.07 14.33
CA MET A 223 22.18 -4.88 15.13
C MET A 223 21.09 -5.08 16.20
N PHE A 224 20.01 -5.77 15.86
CA PHE A 224 18.87 -5.95 16.76
C PHE A 224 18.98 -7.20 17.64
N GLY A 225 19.78 -8.20 17.24
CA GLY A 225 19.86 -9.48 17.96
C GLY A 225 18.59 -10.34 17.86
N MET A 226 17.63 -9.97 17.01
CA MET A 226 16.34 -10.63 16.83
C MET A 226 16.35 -11.55 15.61
N SER A 227 15.43 -12.52 15.54
CA SER A 227 15.18 -13.20 14.27
C SER A 227 14.59 -12.19 13.26
N VAL A 228 15.15 -12.12 12.05
CA VAL A 228 14.76 -11.12 11.05
C VAL A 228 14.15 -11.79 9.81
N LYS A 229 13.05 -11.24 9.30
CA LYS A 229 12.46 -11.60 8.01
C LYS A 229 12.29 -10.36 7.14
N VAL A 230 12.41 -10.50 5.83
CA VAL A 230 11.99 -9.49 4.86
C VAL A 230 10.69 -9.99 4.23
N MET A 231 9.64 -9.18 4.28
CA MET A 231 8.31 -9.55 3.84
C MET A 231 7.80 -8.62 2.74
N ALA A 232 7.07 -9.21 1.80
CA ALA A 232 6.38 -8.56 0.70
C ALA A 232 5.02 -9.24 0.48
N PRO A 233 4.07 -8.57 -0.22
CA PRO A 233 2.84 -9.21 -0.68
C PRO A 233 3.11 -10.48 -1.50
N THR A 234 2.20 -11.46 -1.45
CA THR A 234 2.36 -12.74 -2.17
C THR A 234 1.65 -12.75 -3.52
N GLU A 235 0.77 -11.76 -3.73
CA GLU A 235 -0.05 -11.55 -4.90
C GLU A 235 0.81 -11.29 -6.15
N ILE A 236 0.40 -11.90 -7.26
CA ILE A 236 1.11 -11.77 -8.54
C ILE A 236 1.16 -10.28 -8.94
N GLY A 237 2.34 -9.81 -9.32
CA GLY A 237 2.59 -8.41 -9.67
C GLY A 237 2.95 -7.50 -8.49
N LEU A 238 2.78 -7.95 -7.24
CA LEU A 238 3.05 -7.16 -6.03
C LEU A 238 4.16 -7.74 -5.14
N ARG A 239 4.90 -8.76 -5.63
CA ARG A 239 5.95 -9.48 -4.89
C ARG A 239 7.25 -8.68 -4.71
N HIS A 240 7.12 -7.44 -4.27
CA HIS A 240 8.24 -6.58 -3.92
C HIS A 240 7.88 -5.77 -2.66
N PRO A 241 8.78 -5.63 -1.67
CA PRO A 241 8.49 -4.93 -0.41
C PRO A 241 7.99 -3.49 -0.56
N SER A 242 8.29 -2.82 -1.67
CA SER A 242 7.78 -1.46 -1.96
C SER A 242 6.26 -1.38 -2.12
N TYR A 243 5.60 -2.50 -2.45
CA TYR A 243 4.15 -2.53 -2.63
C TYR A 243 3.37 -2.80 -1.35
N THR A 244 4.05 -3.18 -0.25
CA THR A 244 3.43 -3.62 1.00
C THR A 244 2.41 -2.60 1.52
N THR A 245 2.80 -1.34 1.68
CA THR A 245 1.95 -0.32 2.30
C THR A 245 0.70 -0.03 1.46
N GLY A 246 0.88 0.12 0.14
CA GLY A 246 -0.26 0.35 -0.77
C GLY A 246 -1.23 -0.82 -0.79
N TYR A 247 -0.71 -2.06 -0.88
CA TYR A 247 -1.52 -3.27 -0.84
C TYR A 247 -2.24 -3.44 0.51
N ALA A 248 -1.53 -3.25 1.62
CA ALA A 248 -2.05 -3.41 2.97
C ALA A 248 -3.20 -2.43 3.27
N VAL A 249 -3.05 -1.16 2.87
CA VAL A 249 -4.11 -0.15 3.02
C VAL A 249 -5.35 -0.55 2.22
N ALA A 250 -5.18 -0.96 0.96
CA ALA A 250 -6.30 -1.38 0.12
C ALA A 250 -7.00 -2.64 0.66
N LYS A 251 -6.23 -3.63 1.10
CA LYS A 251 -6.73 -4.88 1.68
C LYS A 251 -7.50 -4.63 2.96
N LEU A 252 -6.93 -3.85 3.89
CA LEU A 252 -7.61 -3.51 5.14
C LEU A 252 -8.90 -2.75 4.89
N ALA A 253 -8.88 -1.79 3.97
CA ALA A 253 -10.07 -1.04 3.52
C ALA A 253 -11.17 -1.95 2.94
N ALA A 254 -10.79 -2.98 2.16
CA ALA A 254 -11.73 -3.90 1.53
C ALA A 254 -12.33 -4.93 2.50
N GLN A 255 -11.60 -5.29 3.56
CA GLN A 255 -11.99 -6.34 4.51
C GLN A 255 -12.70 -5.83 5.76
N GLN A 256 -13.06 -4.54 5.82
CA GLN A 256 -13.72 -3.96 6.99
C GLN A 256 -15.11 -4.57 7.24
N THR A 257 -15.39 -4.92 8.49
CA THR A 257 -16.74 -5.33 8.89
C THR A 257 -17.72 -4.15 8.84
N MET A 258 -19.02 -4.43 8.81
CA MET A 258 -20.01 -3.36 8.84
C MET A 258 -19.88 -2.50 10.11
N THR A 259 -19.61 -3.13 11.25
CA THR A 259 -19.33 -2.46 12.52
C THR A 259 -18.14 -1.52 12.43
N GLU A 260 -17.00 -1.98 11.88
CA GLU A 260 -15.82 -1.12 11.70
C GLU A 260 -16.13 0.08 10.78
N ARG A 261 -16.90 -0.13 9.70
CA ARG A 261 -17.30 0.96 8.79
C ARG A 261 -18.17 2.01 9.47
N VAL A 262 -19.15 1.57 10.27
CA VAL A 262 -20.03 2.49 11.02
C VAL A 262 -19.23 3.30 12.03
N VAL A 263 -18.32 2.66 12.78
CA VAL A 263 -17.44 3.35 13.74
C VAL A 263 -16.60 4.42 13.05
N LYS A 264 -15.96 4.09 11.92
CA LYS A 264 -15.12 5.05 11.18
C LYS A 264 -15.91 6.21 10.57
N GLN A 265 -17.14 5.95 10.12
CA GLN A 265 -18.02 6.98 9.58
C GLN A 265 -18.51 7.96 10.66
N ALA A 266 -18.76 7.47 11.87
CA ALA A 266 -19.15 8.32 13.00
C ALA A 266 -18.11 9.40 13.31
N ILE A 267 -16.82 9.10 13.11
CA ILE A 267 -15.69 10.04 13.29
C ILE A 267 -15.57 11.00 12.11
N SER A 268 -15.72 10.49 10.89
CA SER A 268 -15.51 11.25 9.65
C SER A 268 -16.62 12.28 9.38
N GLY A 269 -17.68 12.33 10.21
CA GLY A 269 -18.81 13.23 10.04
C GLY A 269 -19.74 12.89 8.86
N ASN A 270 -19.40 11.87 8.08
CA ASN A 270 -20.26 11.33 7.03
C ASN A 270 -21.31 10.43 7.67
N ARG A 271 -22.49 11.00 7.95
CA ARG A 271 -23.68 10.21 8.28
C ARG A 271 -23.97 9.27 7.12
N LEU A 272 -24.10 7.97 7.39
CA LEU A 272 -24.96 7.14 6.56
C LEU A 272 -26.33 7.83 6.58
N THR A 273 -26.73 8.43 5.46
CA THR A 273 -28.16 8.43 5.15
C THR A 273 -28.54 6.97 5.21
N ALA A 274 -29.34 6.60 6.22
CA ALA A 274 -30.01 5.32 6.26
C ALA A 274 -30.44 5.01 4.83
N VAL A 275 -30.07 3.82 4.34
CA VAL A 275 -30.54 3.32 3.05
C VAL A 275 -32.01 3.69 2.99
N GLN A 276 -32.37 4.64 2.10
CA GLN A 276 -33.76 4.81 1.74
C GLN A 276 -34.12 3.43 1.22
N GLN A 277 -34.90 2.68 2.01
CA GLN A 277 -35.67 1.60 1.46
C GLN A 277 -36.39 2.24 0.29
N ASP A 278 -36.05 1.84 -0.93
CA ASP A 278 -36.81 2.22 -2.10
C ASP A 278 -38.26 1.95 -1.75
N GLU A 279 -39.05 3.03 -1.58
CA GLU A 279 -40.49 2.90 -1.50
C GLU A 279 -40.87 2.16 -2.77
N ALA A 280 -41.31 0.91 -2.59
CA ALA A 280 -41.81 0.09 -3.67
C ALA A 280 -42.80 0.94 -4.45
N THR A 281 -42.41 1.35 -5.65
CA THR A 281 -43.24 2.18 -6.50
C THR A 281 -44.47 1.34 -6.82
N GLN A 282 -45.60 1.64 -6.16
CA GLN A 282 -46.88 1.05 -6.49
C GLN A 282 -47.25 1.56 -7.88
N THR A 283 -46.81 0.84 -8.92
CA THR A 283 -47.37 1.02 -10.25
C THR A 283 -48.77 0.43 -10.23
N GLU A 284 -49.77 1.32 -10.18
CA GLU A 284 -51.16 0.95 -10.44
C GLU A 284 -51.27 0.20 -11.77
N PRO A 285 -52.04 -0.90 -11.85
CA PRO A 285 -52.21 -1.63 -13.08
C PRO A 285 -53.07 -0.82 -14.07
N LYS A 286 -52.45 -0.38 -15.17
CA LYS A 286 -53.16 0.19 -16.32
C LYS A 286 -54.16 -0.84 -16.86
N LYS A 287 -55.46 -0.55 -16.72
CA LYS A 287 -56.56 -1.30 -17.36
C LYS A 287 -56.32 -1.38 -18.87
N ARG A 288 -56.09 -2.58 -19.39
CA ARG A 288 -56.15 -2.88 -20.83
C ARG A 288 -57.59 -2.73 -21.30
N SER A 289 -57.84 -1.74 -22.15
CA SER A 289 -59.09 -1.60 -22.90
C SER A 289 -59.15 -2.68 -23.98
N LEU A 290 -60.14 -3.57 -23.85
CA LEU A 290 -60.58 -4.52 -24.87
C LEU A 290 -61.50 -3.80 -25.85
N PHE A 291 -61.01 -3.33 -26.99
CA PHE A 291 -61.80 -3.19 -28.22
C PHE A 291 -60.85 -3.02 -29.41
N ARG A 292 -60.75 -4.07 -30.24
CA ARG A 292 -60.08 -4.05 -31.55
C ARG A 292 -61.18 -4.20 -32.59
N LYS A 293 -61.32 -3.23 -33.49
CA LYS A 293 -62.18 -3.30 -34.67
C LYS A 293 -61.36 -3.87 -35.83
N ASN A 294 -61.93 -4.85 -36.52
CA ASN A 294 -61.36 -5.54 -37.68
C ASN A 294 -61.07 -4.59 -38.84
N GLU A 295 -60.03 -4.88 -39.61
CA GLU A 295 -60.13 -5.09 -41.07
C GLU A 295 -58.87 -5.80 -41.61
N GLU A 296 -59.12 -6.68 -42.58
CA GLU A 296 -58.26 -7.71 -43.15
C GLU A 296 -57.33 -7.17 -44.24
N LYS A 297 -56.17 -7.84 -44.46
CA LYS A 297 -55.68 -8.21 -45.80
C LYS A 297 -54.46 -9.17 -45.76
N GLN A 298 -54.78 -10.41 -46.14
CA GLN A 298 -54.12 -11.39 -47.04
C GLN A 298 -52.59 -11.66 -47.05
N GLU A 299 -52.35 -12.97 -47.08
CA GLU A 299 -51.14 -13.81 -47.16
C GLU A 299 -50.22 -13.60 -48.37
N ASN A 300 -48.94 -13.99 -48.20
CA ASN A 300 -48.32 -15.11 -48.95
C ASN A 300 -46.93 -15.51 -48.39
N ASP A 301 -46.90 -16.74 -47.84
CA ASP A 301 -45.92 -17.84 -47.97
C ASP A 301 -44.44 -17.62 -48.39
N MET A 302 -43.47 -18.10 -47.60
CA MET A 302 -42.93 -19.48 -47.66
C MET A 302 -41.61 -19.69 -46.84
N ASN A 303 -41.68 -20.67 -45.92
CA ASN A 303 -40.76 -21.79 -45.66
C ASN A 303 -39.32 -21.71 -45.04
N THR A 304 -39.19 -22.54 -43.98
CA THR A 304 -38.10 -23.48 -43.56
C THR A 304 -36.79 -23.03 -42.88
N LYS A 305 -36.69 -23.44 -41.60
CA LYS A 305 -35.50 -23.81 -40.77
C LYS A 305 -34.87 -25.15 -41.24
N PRO A 306 -33.84 -25.75 -40.58
CA PRO A 306 -32.65 -25.22 -39.87
C PRO A 306 -31.36 -26.06 -40.16
N SER A 307 -30.18 -25.67 -39.66
CA SER A 307 -29.19 -26.64 -39.14
C SER A 307 -28.09 -25.97 -38.30
N ASN A 308 -27.86 -26.54 -37.12
CA ASN A 308 -26.66 -26.36 -36.29
C ASN A 308 -25.48 -27.04 -36.96
N GLU A 309 -24.26 -26.54 -36.72
CA GLU A 309 -23.06 -27.33 -36.43
C GLU A 309 -21.91 -26.37 -36.05
N GLU A 310 -21.24 -26.66 -34.93
CA GLU A 310 -19.95 -26.07 -34.53
C GLU A 310 -18.83 -26.51 -35.49
N PRO A 311 -17.68 -25.81 -35.48
CA PRO A 311 -16.45 -26.60 -35.29
C PRO A 311 -15.38 -25.94 -34.41
N ASP A 312 -14.86 -26.78 -33.52
CA ASP A 312 -13.47 -27.15 -33.23
C ASP A 312 -12.29 -26.20 -33.53
N LEU A 313 -11.40 -26.21 -32.54
CA LEU A 313 -10.06 -25.64 -32.46
C LEU A 313 -9.08 -26.43 -33.34
N GLU A 314 -8.22 -25.74 -34.10
CA GLU A 314 -6.80 -26.10 -34.27
C GLU A 314 -6.00 -24.92 -34.85
N GLY A 315 -4.76 -24.77 -34.38
CA GLY A 315 -3.93 -23.59 -34.57
C GLY A 315 -3.16 -23.52 -35.88
N GLU A 316 -2.42 -22.43 -36.08
CA GLU A 316 -1.15 -22.41 -36.80
C GLU A 316 -0.39 -21.10 -36.56
N TYR A 317 0.93 -21.22 -36.45
CA TYR A 317 1.93 -20.17 -36.29
C TYR A 317 2.09 -19.37 -37.59
N PHE A 318 2.29 -18.06 -37.50
CA PHE A 318 3.00 -17.29 -38.54
C PHE A 318 3.86 -16.19 -37.89
N ASP A 319 5.18 -16.36 -38.02
CA ASP A 319 6.18 -15.29 -37.97
C ASP A 319 6.16 -14.51 -39.30
N GLU A 320 6.28 -13.18 -39.26
CA GLU A 320 7.03 -12.37 -40.25
C GLU A 320 7.13 -10.89 -39.78
N GLU A 321 8.36 -10.38 -39.64
CA GLU A 321 8.69 -8.94 -39.52
C GLU A 321 8.77 -8.26 -40.92
N PRO A 322 9.21 -6.99 -41.07
CA PRO A 322 8.36 -5.81 -41.14
C PRO A 322 8.44 -5.08 -42.51
N LYS A 323 7.48 -4.20 -42.81
CA LYS A 323 7.64 -3.20 -43.91
C LYS A 323 7.28 -1.79 -43.47
N GLU A 324 8.21 -0.89 -43.78
CA GLU A 324 8.23 0.54 -43.52
C GLU A 324 7.22 1.37 -44.34
N LYS A 325 6.86 2.52 -43.72
CA LYS A 325 6.56 3.86 -44.26
C LYS A 325 5.25 4.09 -45.03
N MET A 326 4.34 4.82 -44.38
CA MET A 326 3.75 6.02 -44.99
C MET A 326 3.69 7.17 -43.99
N THR A 327 4.12 8.32 -44.49
CA THR A 327 4.47 9.57 -43.85
C THR A 327 3.27 10.49 -43.58
N ASP A 328 3.52 11.44 -42.68
CA ASP A 328 2.97 12.80 -42.66
C ASP A 328 1.45 12.99 -42.53
N LYS A 329 1.00 13.01 -41.27
CA LYS A 329 0.05 13.99 -40.74
C LYS A 329 0.09 13.93 -39.22
N ILE A 330 -0.07 15.08 -38.56
CA ILE A 330 0.02 15.30 -37.10
C ILE A 330 1.43 15.69 -36.62
N LYS A 331 2.04 16.70 -37.27
CA LYS A 331 2.92 17.66 -36.59
C LYS A 331 2.28 19.04 -36.73
N GLY A 332 1.60 19.50 -35.68
CA GLY A 332 0.99 20.84 -35.69
C GLY A 332 -0.04 21.12 -34.59
N LEU A 333 0.08 20.53 -33.39
CA LEU A 333 -0.91 20.79 -32.32
C LEU A 333 -0.35 20.99 -30.90
N PHE A 334 0.96 20.97 -30.66
CA PHE A 334 1.51 21.16 -29.30
C PHE A 334 2.80 22.01 -29.26
N ALA A 335 2.75 23.19 -29.87
CA ALA A 335 3.75 24.23 -29.64
C ALA A 335 3.02 25.58 -29.52
N ASN A 336 2.54 25.86 -28.30
CA ASN A 336 2.18 27.18 -27.77
C ASN A 336 1.57 27.00 -26.37
N PHE A 337 2.38 26.54 -25.42
CA PHE A 337 2.13 26.65 -23.99
C PHE A 337 3.53 26.73 -23.36
N PHE A 338 3.80 27.80 -22.60
CA PHE A 338 5.10 28.28 -22.08
C PHE A 338 5.87 29.23 -23.01
N ASP A 339 5.41 30.48 -23.01
CA ASP A 339 6.30 31.64 -22.84
C ASP A 339 6.11 32.14 -21.40
#